data_AF-A0A9E4EZ06-F1
#
_entry.id   AF-A0A9E4EZ06-F1
#
_cell.length_a   1.000
_cell.length_b   1.000
_cell.length_c   1.000
_cell.angle_alpha   90.00
_cell.angle_beta   90.00
_cell.angle_gamma   90.00
#
_symmetry.space_group_name_H-M   'P 1'
#
loop_
_entity.id
_entity.type
_entity.pdbx_description
1 polymer ?
#
loop_
_entity_poly.entity_id
_entity_poly.type
_entity_poly.pdbx_seq_one_letter_code
_entity_poly.pdbx_strand_id
1 'polypeptide(L)'
;ENLYRENLEEGFLNLLVHLGMLPGEEKRLRITYFGFANRAEANPSSGGYLISRKTHFADLGAKVSEGELLGEMLDPFSLEVVEELRSPADGVLFFSRCSGPFEVGNKGFAVATEYREI
;
A
#
# COMPACT_ATOMS: atom_id res chain seq x y z
N GLU A 1 -4.16 -4.83 19.70
CA GLU A 1 -3.70 -3.43 19.57
C GLU A 1 -3.78 -3.01 18.10
N ASN A 2 -4.15 -1.77 17.80
CA ASN A 2 -4.45 -1.33 16.43
C ASN A 2 -3.27 -0.50 15.93
N LEU A 3 -2.35 -1.16 15.21
CA LEU A 3 -1.10 -0.58 14.71
C LEU A 3 -1.31 0.72 13.91
N TYR A 4 -2.43 0.88 13.21
CA TYR A 4 -2.76 2.13 12.51
C TYR A 4 -2.92 3.30 13.49
N ARG A 5 -3.60 3.04 14.61
CA ARG A 5 -3.84 4.05 15.66
C ARG A 5 -2.54 4.41 16.36
N GLU A 6 -1.74 3.43 16.74
CA GLU A 6 -0.47 3.66 17.43
C GLU A 6 0.50 4.48 16.58
N ASN A 7 0.67 4.13 15.30
CA ASN A 7 1.54 4.91 14.40
C ASN A 7 1.03 6.33 14.16
N LEU A 8 -0.30 6.51 14.08
CA LEU A 8 -0.90 7.83 13.94
C LEU A 8 -0.69 8.67 15.20
N GLU A 9 -0.96 8.11 16.38
CA GLU A 9 -0.78 8.78 17.67
C GLU A 9 0.69 9.17 17.88
N GLU A 10 1.62 8.25 17.60
CA GLU A 10 3.06 8.54 17.73
C GLU A 10 3.51 9.63 16.76
N GLY A 11 3.12 9.56 15.49
CA GLY A 11 3.44 10.60 14.50
C GLY A 11 2.85 11.96 14.86
N PHE A 12 1.60 11.98 15.34
CA PHE A 12 0.93 13.21 15.75
C PHE A 12 1.58 13.84 17.00
N LEU A 13 1.84 13.03 18.03
CA LEU A 13 2.54 13.51 19.23
C LEU A 13 3.94 14.03 18.91
N ASN A 14 4.66 13.35 18.01
CA ASN A 14 5.98 13.80 17.56
C ASN A 14 5.91 15.16 16.84
N LEU A 15 4.89 15.38 16.02
CA LEU A 15 4.65 16.67 15.37
C LEU A 15 4.37 17.78 16.40
N LEU A 16 3.59 17.50 17.45
CA LEU A 16 3.31 18.48 18.50
C LEU A 16 4.57 18.85 19.31
N VAL A 17 5.48 17.89 19.53
CA VAL A 17 6.80 18.16 20.14
C VAL A 17 7.65 19.03 19.21
N HIS A 18 7.73 18.68 17.92
CA HIS A 18 8.47 19.46 16.92
C HIS A 18 8.00 20.93 16.83
N LEU A 19 6.69 21.15 16.95
CA LEU A 19 6.07 22.49 16.94
C LEU A 19 6.17 23.23 18.29
N GLY A 20 6.79 22.62 19.31
CA GLY A 20 6.92 23.21 20.65
C GLY A 20 5.59 23.30 21.42
N MET A 21 4.57 22.54 21.01
CA MET A 21 3.26 22.52 21.66
C MET A 21 3.23 21.58 22.87
N LEU A 22 4.09 20.56 22.87
CA LEU A 22 4.29 19.64 23.99
C LEU A 22 5.78 19.61 24.38
N PRO A 23 6.10 19.45 25.68
CA PRO A 23 7.47 19.19 26.09
C PRO A 23 7.91 17.79 25.66
N GLY A 24 9.16 17.64 25.24
CA GLY A 24 9.73 16.34 24.88
C GLY A 24 10.88 16.47 23.89
N GLU A 25 11.43 15.33 23.52
CA GLU A 25 12.38 15.20 22.41
C GLU A 25 11.67 14.53 21.23
N GLU A 26 12.00 14.99 20.01
CA GLU A 26 11.51 14.37 18.80
C GLU A 26 12.02 12.93 18.68
N LYS A 27 11.12 12.00 18.47
CA LYS A 27 11.45 10.62 18.11
C LYS A 27 11.77 10.55 16.62
N ARG A 28 12.86 9.87 16.28
CA ARG A 28 13.11 9.47 14.89
C ARG A 28 12.25 8.28 14.54
N LEU A 29 11.28 8.51 13.68
CA LEU A 29 10.45 7.46 13.10
C LEU A 29 11.03 7.08 11.74
N ARG A 30 11.07 5.77 11.45
CA ARG A 30 11.51 5.28 10.14
C ARG A 30 10.43 5.59 9.11
N ILE A 31 10.72 6.48 8.17
CA ILE A 31 9.77 6.92 7.15
C ILE A 31 10.27 6.53 5.77
N THR A 32 9.45 5.82 5.00
CA THR A 32 9.71 5.57 3.58
C THR A 32 9.25 6.77 2.76
N TYR A 33 10.20 7.41 2.09
CA TYR A 33 9.94 8.57 1.21
C TYR A 33 10.16 8.19 -0.25
N PHE A 34 9.23 8.57 -1.12
CA PHE A 34 9.31 8.38 -2.57
C PHE A 34 8.65 9.54 -3.32
N GLY A 35 9.15 9.83 -4.53
CA GLY A 35 8.62 10.89 -5.38
C GLY A 35 7.35 10.51 -6.14
N PHE A 36 6.65 11.50 -6.69
CA PHE A 36 5.46 11.26 -7.53
C PHE A 36 5.76 10.48 -8.81
N ALA A 37 6.91 10.74 -9.43
CA ALA A 37 7.34 10.05 -10.66
C ALA A 37 7.71 8.57 -10.42
N ASN A 38 7.97 8.18 -9.17
CA ASN A 38 8.53 6.87 -8.83
C ASN A 38 7.42 5.91 -8.38
N ARG A 39 6.29 5.95 -9.10
CA ARG A 39 5.08 5.17 -8.81
C ARG A 39 4.74 4.30 -10.00
N ALA A 40 4.63 3.00 -9.76
CA ALA A 40 4.11 2.05 -10.70
C ALA A 40 2.86 1.38 -10.11
N GLU A 41 1.86 1.14 -10.94
CA GLU A 41 0.55 0.66 -10.48
C GLU A 41 0.16 -0.63 -11.19
N ALA A 42 -0.47 -1.52 -10.44
CA ALA A 42 -1.17 -2.69 -10.97
C ALA A 42 -2.67 -2.48 -10.78
N ASN A 43 -3.34 -2.07 -11.85
CA ASN A 43 -4.77 -1.81 -11.88
C ASN A 43 -5.46 -2.82 -12.77
N PRO A 44 -6.63 -3.34 -12.38
CA PRO A 44 -7.36 -4.26 -13.22
C PRO A 44 -7.94 -3.59 -14.46
N SER A 45 -7.84 -4.32 -15.55
CA SER A 45 -8.47 -4.01 -16.83
C SER A 45 -9.91 -4.51 -16.91
N SER A 46 -10.30 -5.42 -15.99
CA SER A 46 -11.65 -5.98 -15.89
C SER A 46 -12.34 -5.65 -14.57
N GLY A 47 -13.66 -5.52 -14.59
CA GLY A 47 -14.48 -5.39 -13.38
C GLY A 47 -14.80 -6.76 -12.80
N GLY A 48 -15.03 -6.85 -11.49
CA GLY A 48 -15.33 -8.12 -10.84
C GLY A 48 -15.12 -8.07 -9.33
N TYR A 49 -14.66 -9.17 -8.76
CA TYR A 49 -14.28 -9.25 -7.35
C TYR A 49 -12.77 -9.41 -7.23
N LEU A 50 -12.11 -8.43 -6.60
CA LEU A 50 -10.69 -8.52 -6.29
C LEU A 50 -10.48 -9.46 -5.10
N ILE A 51 -9.63 -10.46 -5.28
CA ILE A 51 -9.02 -11.24 -4.20
C ILE A 51 -7.61 -10.68 -3.99
N SER A 52 -7.46 -9.83 -2.98
CA SER A 52 -6.17 -9.23 -2.65
C SER A 52 -5.33 -10.17 -1.78
N ARG A 53 -4.05 -10.29 -2.10
CA ARG A 53 -3.04 -11.00 -1.29
C ARG A 53 -2.28 -10.06 -0.35
N LYS A 54 -2.64 -8.77 -0.34
CA LYS A 54 -1.95 -7.71 0.41
C LYS A 54 -2.95 -6.94 1.29
N THR A 55 -3.66 -7.65 2.16
CA THR A 55 -4.78 -7.12 2.98
C THR A 55 -4.37 -6.78 4.41
N HIS A 56 -3.17 -7.15 4.84
CA HIS A 56 -2.69 -6.93 6.20
C HIS A 56 -1.94 -5.60 6.31
N PHE A 57 -1.95 -5.04 7.52
CA PHE A 57 -1.16 -3.84 7.84
C PHE A 57 0.31 -3.98 7.43
N ALA A 58 0.91 -5.14 7.71
CA ALA A 58 2.32 -5.42 7.44
C ALA A 58 2.67 -5.51 5.94
N ASP A 59 1.67 -5.61 5.06
CA ASP A 59 1.91 -5.62 3.61
C ASP A 59 2.27 -4.22 3.10
N LEU A 60 1.74 -3.17 3.73
CA LEU A 60 2.08 -1.79 3.41
C LEU A 60 3.48 -1.46 3.96
N GLY A 61 4.35 -0.97 3.09
CA GLY A 61 5.76 -0.75 3.39
C GLY A 61 6.65 -1.97 3.13
N ALA A 62 6.07 -3.13 2.79
CA ALA A 62 6.84 -4.31 2.43
C ALA A 62 7.47 -4.18 1.04
N LYS A 63 8.62 -4.84 0.85
CA LYS A 63 9.25 -4.98 -0.46
C LYS A 63 8.48 -5.98 -1.31
N VAL A 64 8.34 -5.68 -2.59
CA VAL A 64 7.79 -6.58 -3.60
C VAL A 64 8.74 -6.69 -4.79
N SER A 65 8.71 -7.83 -5.47
CA SER A 65 9.49 -8.04 -6.69
C SER A 65 8.65 -7.82 -7.95
N GLU A 66 9.24 -7.41 -9.06
CA GLU A 66 8.59 -7.37 -10.37
C GLU A 66 7.98 -8.74 -10.70
N GLY A 67 6.74 -8.75 -11.19
CA GLY A 67 5.98 -9.96 -11.49
C GLY A 67 5.38 -10.68 -10.28
N GLU A 68 5.66 -10.24 -9.04
CA GLU A 68 5.06 -10.80 -7.83
C GLU A 68 3.53 -10.66 -7.86
N LEU A 69 2.81 -11.73 -7.53
CA LEU A 69 1.34 -11.73 -7.54
C LEU A 69 0.79 -10.96 -6.34
N LEU A 70 0.10 -9.85 -6.60
CA LEU A 70 -0.48 -8.96 -5.59
C LEU A 70 -1.96 -9.26 -5.34
N GLY A 71 -2.68 -9.70 -6.37
CA GLY A 71 -4.08 -10.09 -6.28
C GLY A 71 -4.59 -10.69 -7.57
N GLU A 72 -5.83 -11.16 -7.53
CA GLU A 72 -6.51 -11.83 -8.64
C GLU A 72 -7.89 -11.20 -8.80
N MET A 73 -8.29 -10.90 -10.03
CA MET A 73 -9.66 -10.52 -10.35
C MET A 73 -10.46 -11.77 -10.69
N LEU A 74 -11.56 -11.94 -10.00
CA LEU A 74 -12.49 -13.03 -10.20
C LEU A 74 -13.77 -12.51 -10.86
N ASP A 75 -14.25 -13.21 -11.88
CA ASP A 75 -15.59 -12.96 -12.42
C ASP A 75 -16.64 -13.51 -11.44
N PRO A 76 -17.54 -12.67 -10.90
CA PRO A 76 -18.45 -13.08 -9.85
C PRO A 76 -19.49 -14.13 -10.29
N PHE A 77 -19.66 -14.37 -11.60
CA PHE A 77 -20.62 -15.34 -12.13
C PHE A 77 -20.00 -16.72 -12.35
N SER A 78 -18.87 -16.79 -13.05
CA SER A 78 -18.15 -18.04 -13.34
C SER A 78 -17.26 -18.52 -12.18
N LEU A 79 -16.88 -17.60 -11.29
CA LEU A 79 -15.88 -17.81 -10.24
C LEU A 79 -14.48 -18.15 -10.75
N GLU A 80 -14.22 -17.87 -12.03
CA GLU A 80 -12.90 -18.04 -12.63
C GLU A 80 -12.05 -16.77 -12.46
N VAL A 81 -10.73 -16.95 -12.35
CA VAL A 81 -9.77 -15.84 -12.37
C VAL A 81 -9.68 -15.32 -13.80
N VAL A 82 -10.08 -14.06 -14.00
CA VAL A 82 -10.07 -13.40 -15.31
C VAL A 82 -8.82 -12.55 -15.53
N GLU A 83 -8.12 -12.16 -14.46
CA GLU A 83 -6.91 -11.35 -14.54
C GLU A 83 -6.06 -11.53 -13.27
N GLU A 84 -4.74 -11.64 -13.45
CA GLU A 84 -3.78 -11.59 -12.35
C GLU A 84 -3.19 -10.19 -12.26
N LEU A 85 -3.20 -9.60 -11.06
CA LEU A 85 -2.57 -8.31 -10.79
C LEU A 85 -1.19 -8.55 -10.21
N ARG A 86 -0.16 -8.37 -11.04
CA ARG A 86 1.24 -8.57 -10.69
C ARG A 86 1.95 -7.24 -10.52
N SER A 87 2.95 -7.22 -9.64
CA SER A 87 3.76 -6.03 -9.41
C SER A 87 4.46 -5.62 -10.72
N PRO A 88 4.32 -4.36 -11.17
CA PRO A 88 4.94 -3.89 -12.40
C PRO A 88 6.44 -3.60 -12.27
N ALA A 89 6.99 -3.63 -11.05
CA ALA A 89 8.39 -3.33 -10.77
C ALA A 89 8.81 -3.87 -9.40
N ASP A 90 10.12 -3.97 -9.17
CA ASP A 90 10.68 -4.06 -7.82
C ASP A 90 10.42 -2.77 -7.04
N GLY A 91 10.13 -2.87 -5.75
CA GLY A 91 9.97 -1.68 -4.92
C GLY A 91 9.26 -1.93 -3.60
N VAL A 92 8.64 -0.88 -3.05
CA VAL A 92 7.84 -0.94 -1.82
C VAL A 92 6.37 -0.74 -2.11
N LEU A 93 5.53 -1.67 -1.63
CA LEU A 93 4.08 -1.56 -1.74
C LEU A 93 3.57 -0.47 -0.78
N PHE A 94 3.13 0.68 -1.31
CA PHE A 94 2.64 1.79 -0.48
C PHE A 94 1.12 1.93 -0.50
N PHE A 95 0.45 1.26 -1.45
CA PHE A 95 -1.00 1.23 -1.54
C PHE A 95 -1.47 -0.15 -1.98
N SER A 96 -2.51 -0.63 -1.32
CA SER A 96 -3.16 -1.90 -1.63
C SER A 96 -4.65 -1.77 -1.38
N ARG A 97 -5.45 -2.45 -2.20
CA ARG A 97 -6.88 -2.61 -1.98
C ARG A 97 -7.16 -3.90 -1.23
N CYS A 98 -8.10 -3.85 -0.30
CA CYS A 98 -8.67 -5.04 0.30
C CYS A 98 -9.52 -5.82 -0.71
N SER A 99 -9.73 -7.11 -0.45
CA SER A 99 -10.63 -7.93 -1.26
C SER A 99 -12.04 -7.36 -1.27
N GLY A 100 -12.70 -7.39 -2.42
CA GLY A 100 -14.04 -6.82 -2.59
C GLY A 100 -14.43 -6.54 -4.03
N PRO A 101 -15.66 -6.05 -4.26
CA PRO A 101 -16.12 -5.60 -5.57
C PRO A 101 -15.21 -4.50 -6.11
N PHE A 102 -14.95 -4.58 -7.40
CA PHE A 102 -13.97 -3.73 -8.06
C PHE A 102 -14.43 -3.33 -9.45
N GLU A 103 -14.34 -2.03 -9.74
CA GLU A 103 -14.69 -1.46 -11.05
C GLU A 103 -13.45 -1.33 -11.93
N VAL A 104 -13.64 -1.44 -13.25
CA VAL A 104 -12.57 -1.22 -14.23
C VAL A 104 -11.92 0.14 -14.02
N GLY A 105 -10.58 0.20 -14.07
CA GLY A 105 -9.81 1.44 -13.97
C GLY A 105 -9.68 2.02 -12.55
N ASN A 106 -10.27 1.39 -11.53
CA ASN A 106 -9.95 1.72 -10.14
C ASN A 106 -8.51 1.35 -9.79
N LYS A 107 -7.94 2.04 -8.80
CA LYS A 107 -6.56 1.78 -8.33
C LYS A 107 -6.51 0.50 -7.51
N GLY A 108 -5.76 -0.51 -7.97
CA GLY A 108 -5.60 -1.81 -7.32
C GLY A 108 -4.45 -1.81 -6.31
N PHE A 109 -3.23 -1.75 -6.83
CA PHE A 109 -1.99 -1.72 -6.05
C PHE A 109 -1.05 -0.66 -6.59
N ALA A 110 -0.20 -0.10 -5.71
CA ALA A 110 0.84 0.82 -6.14
C ALA A 110 2.16 0.60 -5.41
N VAL A 111 3.23 0.64 -6.18
CA VAL A 111 4.60 0.32 -5.79
C VAL A 111 5.46 1.56 -5.99
N ALA A 112 6.23 1.90 -4.96
CA ALA A 112 7.27 2.91 -5.03
C ALA A 112 8.54 2.27 -5.60
N THR A 113 8.88 2.60 -6.85
CA THR A 113 10.00 1.98 -7.58
C THR A 113 11.36 2.48 -7.13
N GLU A 114 11.39 3.70 -6.59
CA GLU A 114 12.56 4.29 -5.96
C GLU A 114 12.13 5.02 -4.69
N TYR A 115 12.78 4.69 -3.59
CA TYR A 115 12.46 5.24 -2.28
C TYR A 115 13.73 5.33 -1.41
N ARG A 116 13.66 6.15 -0.37
CA ARG A 116 14.67 6.22 0.68
C ARG A 116 14.01 6.12 2.04
N GLU A 117 14.72 5.55 2.99
CA GLU A 117 14.32 5.53 4.38
C GLU A 117 14.99 6.72 5.10
N ILE A 118 14.19 7.48 5.83
CA ILE A 118 14.61 8.66 6.60
C ILE A 118 14.36 8.40 8.08
#